data_AF-A0A7H4P2F5-F1
#
_entry.id   AF-A0A7H4P2F5-F1
#
_cell.length_a   1.000
_cell.length_b   1.000
_cell.length_c   1.000
_cell.angle_alpha   90.00
_cell.angle_beta   90.00
_cell.angle_gamma   90.00
#
_symmetry.space_group_name_H-M   'P 1'
#
loop_
_entity.id
_entity.type
_entity.pdbx_description
1 polymer ?
#
loop_
_entity_poly.entity_id
_entity_poly.type
_entity_poly.pdbx_seq_one_letter_code
_entity_poly.pdbx_strand_id
1 'polypeptide(L)'
;MDNTENSKRYHPTSTPVIMGHIAVLGGWVRDIVHGEPSGVVRAFDVRNGNVVWAWDVGQPENVTDPVKGRVYTLETPNVWTVPGFDKELNLIYLPTGNGPPDYWGGDRNAAKEKYGSSVVAVDASTGETKWVFQTVHHDIWDYDLPSQPVLFHMKNERGEEVPVLIQITKTGQIYVLDRRTGKPVTRVEERPVAHDGAEGEHLSATQPFLHRYAAAGRRAAHREIHVGRDAVRSADVPYRFQRIDVSGDVHAAVREAVYRMAEPAGRHELGRHHYR
;
A
#
# COMPACT_ATOMS: atom_id res chain seq x y z
N MET A 1 15.82 -26.43 -6.41
CA MET A 1 15.15 -25.18 -5.98
C MET A 1 13.74 -25.57 -5.65
N ASP A 2 13.41 -25.54 -4.37
CA ASP A 2 12.12 -26.00 -3.90
C ASP A 2 11.04 -24.99 -4.28
N ASN A 3 9.90 -25.49 -4.74
CA ASN A 3 8.70 -24.69 -5.01
C ASN A 3 8.39 -23.81 -3.78
N THR A 4 7.69 -22.69 -3.96
CA THR A 4 7.30 -21.78 -2.84
C THR A 4 6.76 -22.53 -1.62
N GLU A 5 6.06 -23.65 -1.82
CA GLU A 5 5.50 -24.51 -0.78
C GLU A 5 6.53 -25.26 0.08
N ASN A 6 7.73 -25.55 -0.43
CA ASN A 6 8.78 -26.30 0.25
C ASN A 6 9.94 -25.41 0.75
N SER A 7 9.93 -24.13 0.40
CA SER A 7 11.01 -23.22 0.76
C SER A 7 10.89 -22.74 2.21
N LYS A 8 11.99 -22.87 2.97
CA LYS A 8 12.15 -22.25 4.31
C LYS A 8 12.20 -20.72 4.28
N ARG A 9 12.03 -20.11 3.10
CA ARG A 9 12.18 -18.67 2.84
C ARG A 9 10.87 -18.01 2.40
N TYR A 10 9.76 -18.75 2.44
CA TYR A 10 8.41 -18.23 2.27
C TYR A 10 7.64 -18.38 3.59
N HIS A 11 6.98 -17.31 4.03
CA HIS A 11 6.23 -17.26 5.28
C HIS A 11 4.87 -16.60 5.04
N PRO A 12 3.74 -17.27 5.36
CA PRO A 12 2.42 -16.66 5.26
C PRO A 12 2.22 -15.67 6.42
N THR A 13 2.72 -14.45 6.26
CA THR A 13 2.61 -13.36 7.25
C THR A 13 1.35 -12.53 7.04
N SER A 14 0.86 -12.43 5.80
CA SER A 14 -0.36 -11.70 5.48
C SER A 14 -1.57 -12.46 6.03
N THR A 15 -2.44 -11.76 6.76
CA THR A 15 -3.75 -12.31 7.15
C THR A 15 -4.56 -12.63 5.90
N PRO A 16 -5.15 -13.84 5.79
CA PRO A 16 -6.02 -14.18 4.66
C PRO A 16 -7.21 -13.22 4.55
N VAL A 17 -7.54 -12.80 3.33
CA VAL A 17 -8.73 -11.98 3.05
C VAL A 17 -9.85 -12.88 2.54
N ILE A 18 -10.99 -12.86 3.22
CA ILE A 18 -12.16 -13.68 2.87
C ILE A 18 -13.14 -12.89 2.01
N MET A 19 -13.42 -13.39 0.82
CA MET A 19 -14.29 -12.81 -0.21
C MET A 19 -15.41 -13.81 -0.53
N GLY A 20 -16.38 -13.94 0.39
CA GLY A 20 -17.39 -14.99 0.30
C GLY A 20 -16.80 -16.36 0.61
N HIS A 21 -16.78 -17.26 -0.38
CA HIS A 21 -16.18 -18.60 -0.23
C HIS A 21 -14.73 -18.67 -0.75
N ILE A 22 -14.14 -17.54 -1.12
CA ILE A 22 -12.76 -17.45 -1.61
C ILE A 22 -11.89 -16.82 -0.51
N ALA A 23 -10.77 -17.45 -0.17
CA ALA A 23 -9.73 -16.89 0.68
C ALA A 23 -8.49 -16.54 -0.16
N VAL A 24 -8.03 -15.30 -0.08
CA VAL A 24 -6.78 -14.87 -0.74
C VAL A 24 -5.65 -14.80 0.25
N LEU A 25 -4.52 -15.40 -0.12
CA LEU A 25 -3.31 -15.45 0.68
C LEU A 25 -2.13 -14.91 -0.15
N GLY A 26 -1.47 -13.90 0.41
CA GLY A 26 -0.10 -13.54 0.06
C GLY A 26 0.90 -14.22 1.01
N GLY A 27 2.11 -13.72 1.02
CA GLY A 27 3.13 -14.12 1.96
C GLY A 27 4.38 -13.28 1.81
N TRP A 28 5.18 -13.25 2.88
CA TRP A 28 6.52 -12.73 2.85
C TRP A 28 7.45 -13.77 2.21
N VAL A 29 8.27 -13.34 1.25
CA VAL A 29 9.47 -14.08 0.86
C VAL A 29 10.68 -13.32 1.37
N ARG A 30 11.75 -14.05 1.70
CA ARG A 30 13.03 -13.40 1.87
C ARG A 30 13.42 -12.73 0.56
N ASP A 31 13.75 -11.46 0.60
CA ASP A 31 13.88 -10.58 -0.56
C ASP A 31 15.29 -10.04 -0.79
N ILE A 32 16.26 -10.51 -0.01
CA ILE A 32 17.61 -9.93 0.04
C ILE A 32 18.58 -10.55 -0.99
N VAL A 33 18.29 -11.75 -1.50
CA VAL A 33 19.23 -12.50 -2.37
C VAL A 33 18.54 -13.12 -3.58
N HIS A 34 19.32 -13.58 -4.54
CA HIS A 34 18.83 -14.37 -5.66
C HIS A 34 18.40 -15.80 -5.25
N GLY A 35 17.60 -16.43 -6.10
CA GLY A 35 17.04 -17.77 -5.96
C GLY A 35 15.89 -17.83 -4.97
N GLU A 36 15.27 -16.69 -4.65
CA GLU A 36 14.17 -16.62 -3.70
C GLU A 36 12.84 -17.10 -4.31
N PRO A 37 11.94 -17.67 -3.50
CA PRO A 37 10.65 -18.15 -3.98
C PRO A 37 9.83 -17.08 -4.67
N SER A 38 8.83 -17.54 -5.43
CA SER A 38 7.82 -16.64 -5.97
C SER A 38 7.02 -15.99 -4.83
N GLY A 39 6.76 -14.70 -4.99
CA GLY A 39 5.79 -13.91 -4.23
C GLY A 39 4.33 -14.10 -4.66
N VAL A 40 4.04 -15.16 -5.44
CA VAL A 40 2.70 -15.50 -5.94
C VAL A 40 1.59 -15.36 -4.89
N VAL A 41 0.52 -14.68 -5.28
CA VAL A 41 -0.70 -14.55 -4.48
C VAL A 41 -1.70 -15.61 -4.95
N ARG A 42 -2.28 -16.36 -4.02
CA ARG A 42 -3.19 -17.46 -4.35
C ARG A 42 -4.55 -17.25 -3.72
N ALA A 43 -5.59 -17.63 -4.45
CA ALA A 43 -6.94 -17.72 -3.96
C ALA A 43 -7.40 -19.16 -3.85
N PHE A 44 -8.10 -19.49 -2.77
CA PHE A 44 -8.58 -20.82 -2.47
C PHE A 44 -10.08 -20.82 -2.17
N ASP A 45 -10.79 -21.85 -2.62
CA ASP A 45 -12.15 -22.11 -2.16
C ASP A 45 -12.07 -22.69 -0.74
N VAL A 46 -12.61 -21.96 0.23
CA VAL A 46 -12.52 -22.31 1.66
C VAL A 46 -13.26 -23.60 2.03
N ARG A 47 -14.13 -24.10 1.15
CA ARG A 47 -14.95 -25.30 1.41
C ARG A 47 -14.20 -26.59 1.11
N ASN A 48 -13.25 -26.55 0.18
CA ASN A 48 -12.55 -27.74 -0.32
C ASN A 48 -11.02 -27.56 -0.42
N GLY A 49 -10.50 -26.35 -0.28
CA GLY A 49 -9.08 -26.03 -0.36
C GLY A 49 -8.53 -25.96 -1.78
N ASN A 50 -9.37 -26.03 -2.81
CA ASN A 50 -8.93 -25.94 -4.20
C ASN A 50 -8.46 -24.52 -4.53
N VAL A 51 -7.38 -24.41 -5.31
CA VAL A 51 -6.94 -23.12 -5.85
C VAL A 51 -7.97 -22.65 -6.88
N VAL A 52 -8.46 -21.42 -6.72
CA VAL A 52 -9.37 -20.75 -7.65
C VAL A 52 -8.57 -20.00 -8.72
N TRP A 53 -7.57 -19.24 -8.30
CA TRP A 53 -6.63 -18.55 -9.16
C TRP A 53 -5.29 -18.35 -8.45
N ALA A 54 -4.23 -18.11 -9.23
CA ALA A 54 -2.91 -17.78 -8.74
C ALA A 54 -2.32 -16.63 -9.56
N TRP A 55 -2.08 -15.50 -8.91
CA TRP A 55 -1.47 -14.33 -9.51
C TRP A 55 0.05 -14.39 -9.37
N ASP A 56 0.71 -14.81 -10.45
CA ASP A 56 2.16 -14.85 -10.60
C ASP A 56 2.63 -13.59 -11.34
N VAL A 57 3.50 -12.78 -10.72
CA VAL A 57 4.02 -11.54 -11.30
C VAL A 57 4.71 -11.78 -12.64
N GLY A 58 5.39 -12.92 -12.81
CA GLY A 58 6.05 -13.24 -14.09
C GLY A 58 5.08 -13.69 -15.18
N GLN A 59 3.85 -14.05 -14.82
CA GLN A 59 2.80 -14.53 -15.72
C GLN A 59 1.41 -14.00 -15.30
N PRO A 60 1.22 -12.67 -15.21
CA PRO A 60 0.04 -12.08 -14.56
C PRO A 60 -1.25 -12.24 -15.38
N GLU A 61 -1.14 -12.65 -16.64
CA GLU A 61 -2.26 -12.99 -17.52
C GLU A 61 -2.65 -14.48 -17.41
N ASN A 62 -1.80 -15.32 -16.82
CA ASN A 62 -2.04 -16.75 -16.64
C ASN A 62 -2.48 -17.06 -15.21
N VAL A 63 -3.63 -16.49 -14.82
CA VAL A 63 -4.14 -16.48 -13.43
C VAL A 63 -5.09 -17.64 -13.11
N THR A 64 -5.74 -18.22 -14.11
CA THR A 64 -6.83 -19.19 -13.96
C THR A 64 -6.45 -20.66 -14.15
N ASP A 65 -5.17 -20.96 -14.44
CA ASP A 65 -4.67 -22.34 -14.55
C ASP A 65 -3.61 -22.68 -13.49
N PRO A 66 -4.01 -22.84 -12.21
CA PRO A 66 -3.12 -23.42 -11.21
C PRO A 66 -3.01 -24.93 -11.46
N VAL A 67 -2.22 -25.33 -12.47
CA VAL A 67 -1.86 -26.74 -12.68
C VAL A 67 -1.18 -27.27 -11.42
N LYS A 68 -1.62 -28.42 -10.92
CA LYS A 68 -0.94 -29.11 -9.81
C LYS A 68 0.51 -29.39 -10.22
N GLY A 69 1.47 -28.80 -9.51
CA GLY A 69 2.90 -28.88 -9.85
C GLY A 69 3.43 -27.73 -10.73
N ARG A 70 2.63 -26.69 -10.98
CA ARG A 70 3.10 -25.45 -11.62
C ARG A 70 4.25 -24.86 -10.81
N VAL A 71 5.30 -24.46 -11.53
CA VAL A 71 6.42 -23.70 -10.97
C VAL A 71 6.16 -22.22 -11.22
N TYR A 72 6.09 -21.44 -10.15
CA TYR A 72 5.89 -20.00 -10.23
C TYR A 72 7.21 -19.27 -10.46
N THR A 73 7.11 -18.07 -11.04
CA THR A 73 8.27 -17.25 -11.33
C THR A 73 8.99 -16.88 -10.04
N LEU A 74 10.27 -17.24 -9.94
CA LEU A 74 11.11 -16.93 -8.79
C LEU A 74 11.39 -15.43 -8.68
N GLU A 75 11.77 -15.00 -7.48
CA GLU A 75 12.28 -13.64 -7.22
C GLU A 75 11.30 -12.55 -7.69
N THR A 76 10.01 -12.74 -7.42
CA THR A 76 8.99 -11.75 -7.73
C THR A 76 8.60 -10.95 -6.50
N PRO A 77 8.12 -9.70 -6.68
CA PRO A 77 7.36 -8.98 -5.67
C PRO A 77 6.36 -9.87 -4.96
N ASN A 78 6.32 -9.77 -3.64
CA ASN A 78 5.44 -10.53 -2.77
C ASN A 78 4.30 -9.67 -2.23
N VAL A 79 3.37 -10.24 -1.46
CA VAL A 79 2.33 -9.49 -0.75
C VAL A 79 2.37 -9.92 0.70
N TRP A 80 3.25 -9.30 1.48
CA TRP A 80 3.54 -9.70 2.86
C TRP A 80 2.61 -9.09 3.90
N THR A 81 1.87 -8.05 3.52
CA THR A 81 0.85 -7.38 4.35
C THR A 81 -0.57 -7.74 3.90
N VAL A 82 -1.59 -7.18 4.55
CA VAL A 82 -3.00 -7.52 4.31
C VAL A 82 -3.53 -6.80 3.06
N PRO A 83 -4.10 -7.51 2.07
CA PRO A 83 -4.79 -6.87 0.95
C PRO A 83 -6.07 -6.11 1.36
N GLY A 84 -6.50 -5.16 0.54
CA GLY A 84 -7.83 -4.54 0.66
C GLY A 84 -8.84 -5.22 -0.26
N PHE A 85 -10.11 -5.40 0.14
CA PHE A 85 -11.15 -5.97 -0.72
C PHE A 85 -12.37 -5.05 -0.83
N ASP A 86 -12.78 -4.77 -2.06
CA ASP A 86 -14.04 -4.09 -2.38
C ASP A 86 -15.01 -5.07 -3.03
N LYS A 87 -16.07 -5.40 -2.28
CA LYS A 87 -17.14 -6.29 -2.73
C LYS A 87 -17.97 -5.70 -3.87
N GLU A 88 -18.21 -4.40 -3.88
CA GLU A 88 -19.07 -3.74 -4.86
C GLU A 88 -18.39 -3.70 -6.23
N LEU A 89 -17.07 -3.53 -6.25
CA LEU A 89 -16.27 -3.53 -7.48
C LEU A 89 -15.74 -4.92 -7.86
N ASN A 90 -15.88 -5.92 -6.98
CA ASN A 90 -15.24 -7.24 -7.13
C ASN A 90 -13.72 -7.12 -7.35
N LEU A 91 -13.07 -6.21 -6.62
CA LEU A 91 -11.63 -5.96 -6.72
C LEU A 91 -10.94 -6.23 -5.39
N ILE A 92 -9.79 -6.89 -5.46
CA ILE A 92 -8.83 -6.96 -4.35
C ILE A 92 -7.58 -6.16 -4.72
N TYR A 93 -7.08 -5.39 -3.76
CA TYR A 93 -5.96 -4.48 -3.88
C TYR A 93 -4.77 -5.07 -3.15
N LEU A 94 -3.75 -5.44 -3.91
CA LEU A 94 -2.54 -6.09 -3.46
C LEU A 94 -1.45 -5.02 -3.26
N PRO A 95 -1.08 -4.69 -2.01
CA PRO A 95 0.14 -3.92 -1.73
C PRO A 95 1.35 -4.84 -1.93
N THR A 96 2.18 -4.54 -2.93
CA THR A 96 3.30 -5.41 -3.28
C THR A 96 4.62 -4.98 -2.64
N GLY A 97 5.44 -5.99 -2.39
CA GLY A 97 6.88 -5.93 -2.13
C GLY A 97 7.66 -5.38 -3.31
N ASN A 98 8.98 -5.29 -3.18
CA ASN A 98 9.90 -5.22 -4.31
C ASN A 98 10.37 -6.63 -4.73
N GLY A 99 10.95 -6.74 -5.91
CA GLY A 99 11.47 -8.00 -6.43
C GLY A 99 12.87 -8.29 -5.88
N PRO A 100 13.13 -9.50 -5.35
CA PRO A 100 14.46 -9.91 -4.90
C PRO A 100 15.52 -9.89 -6.03
N PRO A 101 16.78 -9.51 -5.74
CA PRO A 101 17.22 -8.85 -4.51
C PRO A 101 16.67 -7.41 -4.38
N ASP A 102 16.38 -7.01 -3.16
CA ASP A 102 15.73 -5.75 -2.79
C ASP A 102 16.66 -4.52 -2.85
N TYR A 103 17.98 -4.71 -2.72
CA TYR A 103 19.00 -3.64 -2.74
C TYR A 103 19.80 -3.53 -4.06
N TRP A 104 19.44 -4.32 -5.08
CA TRP A 104 20.05 -4.24 -6.42
C TRP A 104 19.05 -4.78 -7.47
N GLY A 105 18.82 -4.04 -8.55
CA GLY A 105 17.80 -4.32 -9.56
C GLY A 105 18.33 -4.46 -10.99
N GLY A 106 19.64 -4.54 -11.20
CA GLY A 106 20.24 -4.51 -12.53
C GLY A 106 19.76 -5.60 -13.51
N ASP A 107 19.28 -6.75 -13.01
CA ASP A 107 18.71 -7.84 -13.80
C ASP A 107 17.17 -7.93 -13.73
N ARG A 108 16.53 -6.94 -13.10
CA ARG A 108 15.09 -6.92 -12.90
C ARG A 108 14.38 -6.81 -14.26
N ASN A 109 13.58 -7.82 -14.57
CA ASN A 109 12.81 -7.83 -15.81
C ASN A 109 11.60 -6.89 -15.75
N ALA A 110 10.99 -6.60 -16.91
CA ALA A 110 9.88 -5.66 -17.04
C ALA A 110 8.66 -6.01 -16.17
N ALA A 111 8.41 -7.30 -15.90
CA ALA A 111 7.29 -7.71 -15.05
C ALA A 111 7.59 -7.41 -13.57
N LYS A 112 8.75 -7.83 -13.06
CA LYS A 112 9.21 -7.50 -11.70
C LYS A 112 9.27 -5.99 -11.49
N GLU A 113 9.70 -5.23 -12.51
CA GLU A 113 9.76 -3.77 -12.49
C GLU A 113 8.36 -3.15 -12.42
N LYS A 114 7.41 -3.60 -13.24
CA LYS A 114 6.04 -3.06 -13.29
C LYS A 114 5.27 -3.26 -11.98
N TYR A 115 5.47 -4.40 -11.30
CA TYR A 115 4.67 -4.80 -10.14
C TYR A 115 5.38 -4.64 -8.81
N GLY A 116 6.64 -4.19 -8.79
CA GLY A 116 7.37 -3.87 -7.55
C GLY A 116 6.87 -2.58 -6.92
N SER A 117 6.82 -2.54 -5.58
CA SER A 117 6.49 -1.36 -4.77
C SER A 117 5.24 -0.63 -5.28
N SER A 118 4.16 -1.40 -5.47
CA SER A 118 2.96 -1.02 -6.20
C SER A 118 1.68 -1.44 -5.49
N VAL A 119 0.61 -0.68 -5.71
CA VAL A 119 -0.76 -1.17 -5.48
C VAL A 119 -1.24 -1.79 -6.78
N VAL A 120 -1.61 -3.07 -6.72
CA VAL A 120 -2.15 -3.81 -7.87
C VAL A 120 -3.60 -4.16 -7.59
N ALA A 121 -4.53 -3.72 -8.42
CA ALA A 121 -5.89 -4.23 -8.37
C ALA A 121 -6.03 -5.46 -9.27
N VAL A 122 -6.55 -6.53 -8.69
CA VAL A 122 -6.93 -7.73 -9.44
C VAL A 122 -8.42 -8.04 -9.22
N ASP A 123 -9.04 -8.65 -10.20
CA ASP A 123 -10.40 -9.16 -10.06
C ASP A 123 -10.44 -10.25 -8.98
N ALA A 124 -11.33 -10.10 -8.00
CA ALA A 124 -11.39 -10.99 -6.86
C ALA A 124 -11.82 -12.43 -7.24
N SER A 125 -12.52 -12.60 -8.35
CA SER A 125 -13.05 -13.89 -8.80
C SER A 125 -12.10 -14.58 -9.79
N THR A 126 -11.35 -13.83 -10.60
CA THR A 126 -10.50 -14.40 -11.67
C THR A 126 -9.00 -14.24 -11.45
N GLY A 127 -8.57 -13.30 -10.59
CA GLY A 127 -7.18 -12.93 -10.41
C GLY A 127 -6.61 -12.03 -11.51
N GLU A 128 -7.43 -11.64 -12.49
CA GLU A 128 -6.99 -10.82 -13.64
C GLU A 128 -6.58 -9.41 -13.19
N THR A 129 -5.44 -8.93 -13.67
CA THR A 129 -4.95 -7.58 -13.33
C THR A 129 -5.81 -6.50 -14.00
N LYS A 130 -6.35 -5.57 -13.21
CA LYS A 130 -7.19 -4.47 -13.71
C LYS A 130 -6.42 -3.16 -13.83
N TRP A 131 -5.61 -2.84 -12.82
CA TRP A 131 -4.73 -1.67 -12.87
C TRP A 131 -3.55 -1.83 -11.91
N VAL A 132 -2.51 -1.03 -12.14
CA VAL A 132 -1.31 -0.96 -11.29
C VAL A 132 -0.98 0.51 -11.05
N PHE A 133 -0.66 0.85 -9.81
CA PHE A 133 -0.09 2.14 -9.44
C PHE A 133 1.22 1.91 -8.67
N GLN A 134 2.34 2.30 -9.27
CA GLN A 134 3.66 2.15 -8.67
C GLN A 134 4.00 3.37 -7.82
N THR A 135 4.40 3.14 -6.56
CA THR A 135 4.76 4.21 -5.62
C THR A 135 6.25 4.53 -5.61
N VAL A 136 7.08 3.60 -6.06
CA VAL A 136 8.53 3.76 -6.21
C VAL A 136 8.94 3.09 -7.51
N HIS A 137 9.48 3.86 -8.45
CA HIS A 137 10.09 3.35 -9.68
C HIS A 137 11.43 2.71 -9.35
N HIS A 138 11.69 1.52 -9.89
CA HIS A 138 12.95 0.81 -9.72
C HIS A 138 13.46 0.80 -8.26
N ASP A 139 12.67 0.22 -7.37
CA ASP A 139 12.97 0.24 -5.94
C ASP A 139 14.19 -0.64 -5.62
N ILE A 140 15.23 0.00 -5.07
CA ILE A 140 16.45 -0.64 -4.56
C ILE A 140 16.73 -0.27 -3.10
N TRP A 141 15.71 0.24 -2.39
CA TRP A 141 15.85 0.77 -1.03
C TRP A 141 14.91 0.09 -0.03
N ASP A 142 14.26 -0.99 -0.44
CA ASP A 142 13.21 -1.66 0.35
C ASP A 142 12.10 -0.67 0.75
N TYR A 143 11.61 0.12 -0.20
CA TYR A 143 10.50 1.07 -0.05
C TYR A 143 9.15 0.52 -0.54
N ASP A 144 8.99 -0.78 -0.43
CA ASP A 144 7.75 -1.48 -0.72
C ASP A 144 6.58 -1.04 0.18
N LEU A 145 5.40 -1.62 -0.06
CA LEU A 145 4.17 -1.21 0.62
C LEU A 145 3.91 -2.03 1.90
N PRO A 146 4.05 -1.44 3.11
CA PRO A 146 3.98 -2.18 4.35
C PRO A 146 2.55 -2.25 4.92
N SER A 147 1.62 -1.49 4.35
CA SER A 147 0.32 -1.22 4.96
C SER A 147 -0.83 -1.69 4.07
N GLN A 148 -1.87 -2.19 4.74
CA GLN A 148 -3.16 -2.47 4.11
C GLN A 148 -3.74 -1.19 3.50
N PRO A 149 -4.19 -1.22 2.23
CA PRO A 149 -4.90 -0.10 1.63
C PRO A 149 -6.22 0.19 2.35
N VAL A 150 -6.50 1.45 2.64
CA VAL A 150 -7.77 1.88 3.27
C VAL A 150 -8.77 2.28 2.19
N LEU A 151 -9.98 1.71 2.23
CA LEU A 151 -11.05 2.01 1.28
C LEU A 151 -12.02 3.03 1.87
N PHE A 152 -12.30 4.10 1.14
CA PHE A 152 -13.14 5.21 1.63
C PHE A 152 -13.92 5.88 0.50
N HIS A 153 -14.91 6.70 0.82
CA HIS A 153 -15.60 7.57 -0.15
C HIS A 153 -15.30 9.03 0.17
N MET A 154 -14.78 9.77 -0.81
CA MET A 154 -14.44 11.18 -0.65
C MET A 154 -15.25 12.05 -1.59
N LYS A 155 -15.63 13.25 -1.16
CA LYS A 155 -16.19 14.25 -2.08
C LYS A 155 -15.08 14.96 -2.84
N ASN A 156 -15.19 15.04 -4.16
CA ASN A 156 -14.32 15.89 -4.96
C ASN A 156 -14.75 17.37 -4.88
N GLU A 157 -14.01 18.26 -5.55
CA GLU A 157 -14.30 19.72 -5.58
C GLU A 157 -15.69 20.05 -6.15
N ARG A 158 -16.26 19.15 -6.96
CA ARG A 158 -17.62 19.27 -7.52
C ARG A 158 -18.71 18.71 -6.59
N GLY A 159 -18.34 18.19 -5.43
CA GLY A 159 -19.25 17.56 -4.46
C GLY A 159 -19.65 16.12 -4.81
N GLU A 160 -19.08 15.54 -5.87
CA GLU A 160 -19.35 14.16 -6.29
C GLU A 160 -18.61 13.18 -5.37
N GLU A 161 -19.27 12.11 -4.95
CA GLU A 161 -18.60 11.04 -4.22
C GLU A 161 -17.71 10.21 -5.15
N VAL A 162 -16.44 10.09 -4.76
CA VAL A 162 -15.43 9.31 -5.44
C VAL A 162 -15.03 8.15 -4.53
N PRO A 163 -15.14 6.90 -5.00
CA PRO A 163 -14.62 5.75 -4.28
C PRO A 163 -13.08 5.77 -4.32
N VAL A 164 -12.44 5.94 -3.17
CA VAL A 164 -10.99 6.06 -3.07
C VAL A 164 -10.34 4.89 -2.33
N LEU A 165 -9.09 4.63 -2.68
CA LEU A 165 -8.12 3.83 -1.95
C LEU A 165 -7.02 4.76 -1.45
N ILE A 166 -6.69 4.67 -0.16
CA ILE A 166 -5.62 5.44 0.48
C ILE A 166 -4.49 4.46 0.80
N GLN A 167 -3.32 4.70 0.19
CA GLN A 167 -2.10 3.91 0.41
C GLN A 167 -1.06 4.72 1.17
N ILE A 168 -0.62 4.20 2.31
CA ILE A 168 0.51 4.73 3.08
C ILE A 168 1.77 3.94 2.72
N THR A 169 2.90 4.64 2.58
CA THR A 169 4.14 4.09 2.03
C THR A 169 5.34 4.28 2.96
N LYS A 170 6.40 3.47 2.79
CA LYS A 170 7.67 3.61 3.54
C LYS A 170 8.38 4.94 3.26
N THR A 171 8.13 5.58 2.12
CA THR A 171 8.68 6.90 1.76
C THR A 171 8.00 8.06 2.50
N GLY A 172 6.99 7.79 3.33
CA GLY A 172 6.21 8.80 4.04
C GLY A 172 5.22 9.55 3.15
N GLN A 173 5.02 9.10 1.91
CA GLN A 173 3.98 9.60 1.00
C GLN A 173 2.66 8.88 1.28
N ILE A 174 1.55 9.58 1.03
CA ILE A 174 0.19 9.03 1.08
C ILE A 174 -0.44 9.26 -0.28
N TYR A 175 -0.78 8.19 -0.97
CA TYR A 175 -1.44 8.25 -2.27
C TYR A 175 -2.93 7.98 -2.11
N VAL A 176 -3.75 8.85 -2.72
CA VAL A 176 -5.20 8.71 -2.76
C VAL A 176 -5.58 8.43 -4.20
N LEU A 177 -6.06 7.23 -4.48
CA LEU A 177 -6.36 6.73 -5.82
C LEU A 177 -7.86 6.53 -5.98
N ASP A 178 -8.42 6.81 -7.16
CA ASP A 178 -9.74 6.30 -7.53
C ASP A 178 -9.62 4.79 -7.66
N ARG A 179 -10.22 4.06 -6.72
CA ARG A 179 -9.98 2.62 -6.57
C ARG A 179 -10.53 1.80 -7.73
N ARG A 180 -11.36 2.39 -8.59
CA ARG A 180 -11.84 1.75 -9.83
C ARG A 180 -10.76 1.73 -10.92
N THR A 181 -9.85 2.69 -10.91
CA THR A 181 -8.93 2.95 -12.05
C THR A 181 -7.45 3.03 -11.67
N GLY A 182 -7.13 3.13 -10.38
CA GLY A 182 -5.76 3.36 -9.89
C GLY A 182 -5.24 4.77 -10.14
N LYS A 183 -6.03 5.67 -10.73
CA LYS A 183 -5.61 7.03 -11.02
C LYS A 183 -5.59 7.89 -9.75
N PRO A 184 -4.54 8.69 -9.52
CA PRO A 184 -4.51 9.62 -8.40
C PRO A 184 -5.68 10.61 -8.43
N VAL A 185 -6.34 10.79 -7.29
CA VAL A 185 -7.34 11.85 -7.06
C VAL A 185 -6.65 13.12 -6.58
N THR A 186 -5.50 12.99 -5.93
CA THR A 186 -4.61 14.10 -5.60
C THR A 186 -3.53 14.25 -6.67
N ARG A 187 -2.97 15.46 -6.79
CA ARG A 187 -1.87 15.73 -7.73
C ARG A 187 -0.62 14.94 -7.31
N VAL A 188 -0.15 14.09 -8.20
CA VAL A 188 1.14 13.38 -8.11
C VAL A 188 2.04 13.91 -9.21
N GLU A 189 3.29 14.21 -8.89
CA GLU A 189 4.27 14.75 -9.83
C GLU A 189 5.52 13.88 -9.86
N GLU A 190 5.99 13.59 -11.06
CA GLU A 190 7.33 13.04 -11.26
C GLU A 190 8.37 14.09 -10.91
N ARG A 191 9.27 13.76 -9.97
CA ARG A 191 10.38 14.64 -9.59
C ARG A 191 11.71 13.98 -9.88
N PRO A 192 12.70 14.72 -10.41
CA PRO A 192 14.07 14.22 -10.53
C PRO A 192 14.63 13.76 -9.18
N VAL A 193 15.30 12.62 -9.18
CA VAL A 193 16.02 12.08 -8.02
C VAL A 193 17.46 11.74 -8.41
N ALA A 194 18.29 11.41 -7.42
CA ALA A 194 19.61 10.87 -7.69
C ALA A 194 19.47 9.55 -8.46
N HIS A 195 20.20 9.42 -9.57
CA HIS A 195 20.08 8.30 -10.49
C HIS A 195 21.43 7.63 -10.81
N ASP A 196 22.47 7.97 -10.05
CA ASP A 196 23.77 7.29 -10.12
C ASP A 196 23.70 6.00 -9.31
N GLY A 197 23.72 4.87 -10.01
CA GLY A 197 23.63 3.53 -9.42
C GLY A 197 25.00 2.89 -9.14
N ALA A 198 24.96 1.74 -8.46
CA ALA A 198 26.09 0.83 -8.36
C ALA A 198 26.44 0.21 -9.73
N GLU A 199 27.53 -0.56 -9.81
CA GLU A 199 27.88 -1.28 -11.02
C GLU A 199 26.74 -2.21 -11.49
N GLY A 200 26.39 -2.13 -12.77
CA GLY A 200 25.29 -2.90 -13.36
C GLY A 200 23.88 -2.42 -13.00
N GLU A 201 23.75 -1.37 -12.18
CA GLU A 201 22.47 -0.83 -11.74
C GLU A 201 21.93 0.26 -12.68
N HIS A 202 20.60 0.38 -12.75
CA HIS A 202 19.91 1.45 -13.47
C HIS A 202 18.82 2.09 -12.61
N LEU A 203 19.14 3.21 -11.95
CA LEU A 203 18.15 3.93 -11.15
C LEU A 203 17.18 4.73 -12.01
N SER A 204 15.93 4.81 -11.54
CA SER A 204 14.93 5.68 -12.18
C SER A 204 15.34 7.16 -12.10
N ALA A 205 15.18 7.89 -13.20
CA ALA A 205 15.48 9.32 -13.26
C ALA A 205 14.49 10.16 -12.44
N THR A 206 13.26 9.68 -12.25
CA THR A 206 12.21 10.34 -11.47
C THR A 206 11.52 9.40 -10.50
N GLN A 207 10.84 9.98 -9.53
CA GLN A 207 9.93 9.27 -8.63
C GLN A 207 8.61 10.02 -8.51
N PRO A 208 7.48 9.33 -8.26
CA PRO A 208 6.19 9.96 -8.04
C PRO A 208 6.14 10.56 -6.64
N PHE A 209 5.94 11.86 -6.52
CA PHE A 209 5.72 12.53 -5.24
C PHE A 209 4.29 13.07 -5.14
N LEU A 210 3.66 12.92 -3.98
CA LEU A 210 2.46 13.68 -3.68
C LEU A 210 2.83 15.18 -3.74
N HIS A 211 2.10 15.94 -4.55
CA HIS A 211 2.27 17.37 -4.61
C HIS A 211 1.85 17.95 -3.25
N ARG A 212 2.84 18.28 -2.43
CA ARG A 212 2.61 19.09 -1.24
C ARG A 212 2.14 20.45 -1.76
N TYR A 213 0.93 20.89 -1.41
CA TYR A 213 0.63 22.32 -1.46
C TYR A 213 1.81 23.02 -0.81
N ALA A 214 2.45 23.94 -1.54
CA ALA A 214 3.54 24.72 -0.99
C ALA A 214 2.99 25.39 0.28
N ALA A 215 3.37 24.88 1.45
CA ALA A 215 3.25 25.64 2.67
C ALA A 215 4.11 26.87 2.42
N ALA A 216 3.44 27.99 2.13
CA ALA A 216 4.11 29.26 1.92
C ALA A 216 5.03 29.51 3.12
N GLY A 217 6.34 29.46 2.84
CA GLY A 217 7.41 29.88 3.74
C GLY A 217 7.52 29.10 5.05
N ARG A 218 8.56 28.26 5.16
CA ARG A 218 9.53 28.41 6.24
C ARG A 218 10.84 27.70 5.87
N ARG A 219 11.88 28.52 5.66
CA ARG A 219 13.29 28.09 5.59
C ARG A 219 13.70 27.45 6.92
N ALA A 220 14.69 26.56 6.81
CA ALA A 220 15.26 25.71 7.83
C ALA A 220 15.55 26.35 9.20
N ALA A 221 15.38 25.55 10.25
CA ALA A 221 16.33 25.48 11.36
C ALA A 221 16.13 24.15 12.11
N HIS A 222 17.16 23.29 12.06
CA HIS A 222 17.42 22.35 13.16
C HIS A 222 17.58 23.17 14.44
N ARG A 223 16.79 22.86 15.48
CA ARG A 223 17.15 23.02 16.89
C ARG A 223 16.08 22.33 17.75
N GLU A 224 16.56 21.53 18.70
CA GLU A 224 15.79 20.94 19.80
C GLU A 224 14.89 22.00 20.46
N ILE A 225 13.65 21.63 20.79
CA ILE A 225 12.77 22.48 21.59
C ILE A 225 12.52 21.80 22.92
N HIS A 226 13.23 22.32 23.93
CA HIS A 226 12.81 22.31 25.33
C HIS A 226 11.56 23.19 25.51
N VAL A 227 10.64 22.74 26.36
CA VAL A 227 9.38 23.42 26.69
C VAL A 227 9.64 24.62 27.62
N GLY A 228 9.12 25.81 27.28
CA GLY A 228 9.13 26.99 28.16
C GLY A 228 8.25 28.13 27.66
N ARG A 229 7.50 28.74 28.58
CA ARG A 229 6.41 29.71 28.38
C ARG A 229 6.88 31.14 28.06
N ASP A 230 6.05 31.85 27.29
CA ASP A 230 5.50 33.21 27.52
C ASP A 230 5.47 34.14 26.30
N ALA A 231 4.42 34.97 26.29
CA ALA A 231 3.81 35.65 25.15
C ALA A 231 4.29 37.10 24.93
N VAL A 232 4.20 37.59 23.69
CA VAL A 232 3.99 39.02 23.36
C VAL A 232 3.07 39.15 22.13
N ARG A 233 2.09 40.04 22.22
CA ARG A 233 1.07 40.41 21.20
C ARG A 233 1.45 41.71 20.47
N SER A 234 1.13 41.79 19.17
CA SER A 234 0.53 42.93 18.42
C SER A 234 0.44 42.52 16.93
N ALA A 235 -0.40 43.04 16.04
CA ALA A 235 -1.79 43.51 16.04
C ALA A 235 -2.26 43.47 14.55
N ASP A 236 -3.58 43.36 14.35
CA ASP A 236 -4.39 43.69 13.14
C ASP A 236 -4.37 42.82 11.86
N VAL A 237 -5.29 41.83 11.82
CA VAL A 237 -5.99 41.33 10.62
C VAL A 237 -7.43 40.97 11.05
N PRO A 238 -8.49 41.33 10.28
CA PRO A 238 -9.87 41.13 10.71
C PRO A 238 -10.32 39.68 10.47
N TYR A 239 -9.86 38.75 11.29
CA TYR A 239 -10.52 37.46 11.52
C TYR A 239 -10.32 37.07 12.99
N ARG A 240 -11.42 36.91 13.74
CA ARG A 240 -11.37 36.30 15.08
C ARG A 240 -11.00 34.84 14.91
N PHE A 241 -9.80 34.46 15.34
CA PHE A 241 -9.42 33.07 15.53
C PHE A 241 -10.25 32.46 16.66
N GLN A 242 -11.34 31.78 16.30
CA GLN A 242 -11.74 30.59 17.03
C GLN A 242 -11.01 29.39 16.40
N ARG A 243 -10.59 28.50 17.29
CA ARG A 243 -9.82 27.30 17.05
C ARG A 243 -10.60 26.36 16.10
N ILE A 244 -10.04 26.18 14.89
CA ILE A 244 -10.35 25.19 13.83
C ILE A 244 -11.72 25.33 13.12
N ASP A 245 -11.70 25.61 11.80
CA ASP A 245 -12.59 25.00 10.80
C ASP A 245 -12.00 25.19 9.38
N VAL A 246 -11.33 24.20 8.78
CA VAL A 246 -11.79 23.21 7.78
C VAL A 246 -12.53 23.81 6.58
N SER A 247 -11.78 24.30 5.59
CA SER A 247 -12.31 24.51 4.24
C SER A 247 -11.33 23.98 3.18
N GLY A 248 -11.58 22.73 2.78
CA GLY A 248 -11.02 22.08 1.60
C GLY A 248 -9.71 21.33 1.83
N ASP A 249 -9.70 20.25 2.61
CA ASP A 249 -8.45 19.52 2.86
C ASP A 249 -8.63 18.00 2.97
N VAL A 250 -8.11 17.29 1.96
CA VAL A 250 -7.84 15.84 1.93
C VAL A 250 -7.06 15.39 3.17
N HIS A 251 -6.35 16.32 3.83
CA HIS A 251 -5.58 16.09 5.04
C HIS A 251 -6.42 15.78 6.30
N ALA A 252 -7.68 16.23 6.36
CA ALA A 252 -8.57 15.96 7.49
C ALA A 252 -9.12 14.52 7.47
N ALA A 253 -9.47 14.00 6.29
CA ALA A 253 -9.94 12.62 6.12
C ALA A 253 -8.87 11.59 6.50
N VAL A 254 -7.59 11.88 6.16
CA VAL A 254 -6.45 11.02 6.51
C VAL A 254 -6.19 10.98 8.02
N ARG A 255 -6.37 12.10 8.75
CA ARG A 255 -6.26 12.07 10.22
C ARG A 255 -7.43 11.36 10.89
N GLU A 256 -8.67 11.58 10.45
CA GLU A 256 -9.85 10.95 11.07
C GLU A 256 -9.86 9.43 10.86
N ALA A 257 -9.45 8.94 9.68
CA ALA A 257 -9.27 7.51 9.40
C ALA A 257 -8.17 6.85 10.25
N VAL A 258 -7.04 7.54 10.47
CA VAL A 258 -5.93 7.03 11.31
C VAL A 258 -6.30 7.03 12.80
N TYR A 259 -7.10 7.99 13.27
CA TYR A 259 -7.52 8.05 14.69
C TYR A 259 -8.68 7.10 15.04
N ARG A 260 -9.65 6.86 14.15
CA ARG A 260 -10.74 5.89 14.42
C ARG A 260 -10.28 4.43 14.48
N MET A 261 -9.15 4.10 13.87
CA MET A 261 -8.55 2.75 13.96
C MET A 261 -7.72 2.52 15.24
N ALA A 262 -7.51 3.57 16.06
CA ALA A 262 -6.66 3.52 17.25
C ALA A 262 -7.43 3.53 18.58
N GLU A 263 -8.78 3.50 18.57
CA GLU A 263 -9.55 3.38 19.81
C GLU A 263 -9.83 1.90 20.14
N PRO A 264 -9.37 1.38 21.29
CA PRO A 264 -9.84 0.09 21.78
C PRO A 264 -11.32 0.22 22.14
N ALA A 265 -12.12 -0.75 21.70
CA ALA A 265 -13.54 -0.87 22.02
C ALA A 265 -13.81 -0.52 23.49
N GLY A 266 -14.74 0.43 23.68
CA GLY A 266 -15.04 1.06 24.96
C GLY A 266 -15.21 0.07 26.10
N ARG A 267 -14.72 0.49 27.27
CA ARG A 267 -15.01 -0.12 28.55
C ARG A 267 -16.53 -0.13 28.75
N HIS A 268 -17.13 -1.30 28.74
CA HIS A 268 -18.45 -1.48 29.33
C HIS A 268 -18.36 -1.26 30.84
N GLU A 269 -19.18 -0.35 31.34
CA GLU A 269 -19.40 -0.15 32.77
C GLU A 269 -19.90 -1.45 33.40
N LEU A 270 -19.14 -1.96 34.37
CA LEU A 270 -19.55 -3.05 35.26
C LEU A 270 -20.65 -2.52 36.20
N GLY A 271 -21.90 -2.79 35.85
CA GLY A 271 -23.03 -2.70 36.75
C GLY A 271 -22.83 -3.63 37.95
N ARG A 272 -22.87 -3.06 39.16
CA ARG A 272 -22.85 -3.81 40.42
C ARG A 272 -24.12 -4.65 40.53
N HIS A 273 -23.99 -5.97 40.47
CA HIS A 273 -25.01 -6.88 40.96
C HIS A 273 -24.60 -7.44 42.32
N HIS A 274 -25.38 -7.09 43.34
CA HIS A 274 -25.40 -7.74 44.65
C HIS A 274 -25.92 -9.17 44.50
N TYR A 275 -25.16 -10.14 44.98
CA TYR A 275 -25.65 -11.49 45.27
C TYR A 275 -26.30 -11.51 46.67
N ARG A 276 -27.50 -12.07 46.75
CA ARG A 276 -28.01 -12.79 47.92
C ARG A 276 -27.81 -14.28 47.66
#